data_AF-A0A1I6J3L6-F1
#
_entry.id   AF-A0A1I6J3L6-F1
#
_cell.length_a   1.000
_cell.length_b   1.000
_cell.length_c   1.000
_cell.angle_alpha   90.00
_cell.angle_beta   90.00
_cell.angle_gamma   90.00
#
_symmetry.space_group_name_H-M   'P 1'
#
loop_
_entity.id
_entity.type
_entity.pdbx_description
1 polymer ?
#
loop_
_entity_poly.entity_id
_entity_poly.type
_entity_poly.pdbx_seq_one_letter_code
_entity_poly.pdbx_strand_id
1 'polypeptide(L)'
;MNDAVKKIHRRTIVKGAAWSIPVIAAATAVPGAIASTPTTTYTVTATGSGTNSKTCSFVLPAGATNISYVVTGGGGGGFLGAAGAELTGTLSSPVADTPIQLIAAGGGLWGGANFTENGGSPVQPREGLGGEGFGNGGSAPLPAGALDGYPANAVRIAGGGGGGSALLIGGVAAVVAGGGGGGGVRDGSYSVKLDGNGAEKATDGAGGSGATSVAGAAPNGGDTVIEIRQDGQGPVLRSVTALGGAGGSGAAGGAGGSWTSFGTDFTTAPNGLSGGNGTLGSPSAGGNGGDGVVTSLSGQTWAPKVTLTISSGGGGGGFSGGGGGGAANAAKFGYDSSLVGGAGGGGSNYVGNAGGILVTNDSVTTADNGAGAHVVVAGGPGTVTITFTAAPGLTFGC
;
A
#
# COMPACT_ATOMS: atom_id res chain seq x y z
N MET A 1 55.01 -56.03 -98.56
CA MET A 1 54.97 -57.25 -97.72
C MET A 1 55.31 -56.77 -96.31
N ASN A 2 54.37 -56.30 -95.49
CA ASN A 2 53.29 -57.05 -94.79
C ASN A 2 53.91 -58.01 -93.73
N ASP A 3 53.47 -58.21 -92.47
CA ASP A 3 52.43 -57.62 -91.57
C ASP A 3 52.64 -58.21 -90.13
N ALA A 4 52.07 -57.78 -88.98
CA ALA A 4 51.30 -56.59 -88.56
C ALA A 4 51.17 -56.45 -87.00
N VAL A 5 51.01 -55.21 -86.51
CA VAL A 5 50.16 -54.74 -85.36
C VAL A 5 50.24 -55.36 -83.92
N LYS A 6 50.55 -54.47 -82.93
CA LYS A 6 50.19 -54.39 -81.48
C LYS A 6 50.59 -55.46 -80.43
N LYS A 7 51.18 -54.96 -79.33
CA LYS A 7 50.50 -54.78 -78.01
C LYS A 7 51.27 -53.78 -77.10
N ILE A 8 50.58 -53.17 -76.14
CA ILE A 8 51.13 -52.25 -75.10
C ILE A 8 50.82 -52.84 -73.72
N HIS A 9 51.74 -52.77 -72.76
CA HIS A 9 51.41 -52.47 -71.33
C HIS A 9 52.63 -51.94 -70.56
N ARG A 10 52.35 -51.33 -69.38
CA ARG A 10 53.21 -50.38 -68.65
C ARG A 10 53.66 -50.91 -67.28
N ARG A 11 54.72 -50.31 -66.70
CA ARG A 11 55.02 -50.01 -65.25
C ARG A 11 56.52 -49.68 -65.12
N THR A 12 57.05 -48.81 -64.25
CA THR A 12 56.54 -47.70 -63.42
C THR A 12 57.77 -46.86 -63.04
N ILE A 13 57.70 -45.52 -63.08
CA ILE A 13 58.68 -44.66 -62.38
C ILE A 13 57.92 -43.68 -61.50
N VAL A 14 58.24 -43.69 -60.21
CA VAL A 14 57.66 -42.79 -59.21
C VAL A 14 58.19 -41.38 -59.45
N LYS A 15 57.29 -40.42 -59.69
CA LYS A 15 57.57 -39.00 -59.50
C LYS A 15 56.79 -38.52 -58.28
N GLY A 16 57.51 -38.06 -57.26
CA GLY A 16 56.89 -37.38 -56.13
C GLY A 16 56.36 -36.01 -56.53
N ALA A 17 55.46 -35.47 -55.70
CA ALA A 17 55.13 -34.06 -55.68
C ALA A 17 55.28 -33.57 -54.23
N ALA A 18 56.03 -32.49 -54.04
CA ALA A 18 56.17 -31.86 -52.73
C ALA A 18 54.82 -31.26 -52.30
N TRP A 19 54.56 -31.26 -50.98
CA TRP A 19 53.31 -30.76 -50.42
C TRP A 19 53.38 -29.23 -50.30
N SER A 20 52.78 -28.52 -51.26
CA SER A 20 52.54 -27.08 -51.15
C SER A 20 51.36 -26.82 -50.23
N ILE A 21 51.61 -26.35 -49.01
CA ILE A 21 50.55 -25.92 -48.09
C ILE A 21 49.97 -24.59 -48.62
N PRO A 22 48.65 -24.50 -48.91
CA PRO A 22 48.03 -23.21 -49.20
C PRO A 22 47.99 -22.39 -47.92
N VAL A 23 48.75 -21.29 -47.87
CA VAL A 23 48.57 -20.25 -46.85
C VAL A 23 47.27 -19.52 -47.20
N ILE A 24 46.15 -20.01 -46.67
CA ILE A 24 44.89 -19.27 -46.70
C ILE A 24 45.01 -18.17 -45.65
N ALA A 25 45.35 -16.96 -46.12
CA ALA A 25 45.19 -15.76 -45.33
C ALA A 25 43.68 -15.55 -45.10
N ALA A 26 43.18 -16.04 -43.95
CA ALA A 26 41.82 -15.79 -43.53
C ALA A 26 41.67 -14.30 -43.23
N ALA A 27 41.17 -13.53 -44.21
CA ALA A 27 40.77 -12.17 -43.99
C ALA A 27 39.68 -12.17 -42.92
N THR A 28 40.00 -11.66 -41.74
CA THR A 28 39.03 -11.42 -40.68
C THR A 28 38.08 -10.35 -41.19
N ALA A 29 36.92 -10.78 -41.71
CA ALA A 29 35.78 -9.89 -41.86
C ALA A 29 35.43 -9.39 -40.45
N VAL A 30 35.91 -8.19 -40.12
CA VAL A 30 35.44 -7.45 -38.96
C VAL A 30 33.92 -7.43 -39.08
N PRO A 31 33.17 -7.93 -38.09
CA PRO A 31 31.72 -7.79 -38.10
C PRO A 31 31.43 -6.31 -38.29
N GLY A 32 30.79 -5.98 -39.41
CA GLY A 32 30.54 -4.59 -39.77
C GLY A 32 29.91 -3.91 -38.57
N ALA A 33 30.50 -2.79 -38.12
CA ALA A 33 30.00 -2.10 -36.95
C ALA A 33 28.52 -1.84 -37.16
N ILE A 34 27.68 -2.56 -36.42
CA ILE A 34 26.27 -2.22 -36.25
C ILE A 34 26.37 -0.84 -35.64
N ALA A 35 26.12 0.19 -36.45
CA ALA A 35 26.06 1.55 -35.96
C ALA A 35 24.99 1.51 -34.87
N SER A 36 25.41 1.68 -33.61
CA SER A 36 24.50 1.66 -32.48
C SER A 36 23.41 2.67 -32.81
N THR A 37 22.21 2.18 -33.11
CA THR A 37 21.06 3.04 -33.37
C THR A 37 21.00 3.99 -32.18
N PRO A 38 21.00 5.31 -32.40
CA PRO A 38 21.02 6.25 -31.29
C PRO A 38 19.87 5.88 -30.36
N THR A 39 20.16 5.83 -29.07
CA THR A 39 19.18 5.48 -28.03
C THR A 39 19.01 6.64 -27.07
N THR A 40 17.82 6.78 -26.52
CA THR A 40 17.48 7.78 -25.51
C THR A 40 16.87 7.08 -24.32
N THR A 41 17.21 7.54 -23.11
CA THR A 41 16.58 7.08 -21.88
C THR A 41 15.33 7.92 -21.62
N TYR A 42 14.24 7.22 -21.33
CA TYR A 42 12.93 7.76 -21.06
C TYR A 42 12.53 7.39 -19.63
N THR A 43 11.91 8.34 -18.92
CA THR A 43 11.31 8.12 -17.61
C THR A 43 9.85 8.57 -17.69
N VAL A 44 8.93 7.70 -17.28
CA VAL A 44 7.49 7.95 -17.28
C VAL A 44 7.00 7.75 -15.84
N THR A 45 6.35 8.77 -15.27
CA THR A 45 5.89 8.77 -13.88
C THR A 45 4.41 9.15 -13.78
N ALA A 46 3.66 8.37 -13.03
CA ALA A 46 2.34 8.72 -12.51
C ALA A 46 2.44 8.98 -10.99
N THR A 47 1.67 9.95 -10.51
CA THR A 47 1.58 10.34 -9.09
C THR A 47 0.11 10.64 -8.77
N GLY A 48 -0.42 10.06 -7.70
CA GLY A 48 -1.78 10.35 -7.22
C GLY A 48 -1.91 11.77 -6.64
N SER A 49 -3.12 12.17 -6.25
CA SER A 49 -3.35 13.52 -5.71
C SER A 49 -4.42 13.53 -4.61
N GLY A 50 -3.98 13.79 -3.38
CA GLY A 50 -4.82 13.62 -2.19
C GLY A 50 -5.30 12.17 -2.11
N THR A 51 -6.62 11.98 -2.00
CA THR A 51 -7.28 10.67 -2.03
C THR A 51 -7.47 10.10 -3.43
N ASN A 52 -7.25 10.87 -4.50
CA ASN A 52 -7.58 10.45 -5.86
C ASN A 52 -6.40 9.74 -6.53
N SER A 53 -6.71 8.72 -7.32
CA SER A 53 -5.74 7.98 -8.12
C SER A 53 -5.35 8.76 -9.40
N LYS A 54 -4.20 8.42 -9.99
CA LYS A 54 -3.81 8.87 -11.33
C LYS A 54 -3.38 7.68 -12.17
N THR A 55 -4.02 7.53 -13.33
CA THR A 55 -3.64 6.54 -14.35
C THR A 55 -2.92 7.20 -15.51
N CYS A 56 -1.80 6.62 -15.95
CA CYS A 56 -1.16 6.93 -17.23
C CYS A 56 -1.01 5.64 -18.06
N SER A 57 -1.07 5.72 -19.39
CA SER A 57 -0.95 4.56 -20.26
C SER A 57 -0.13 4.89 -21.50
N PHE A 58 0.77 3.99 -21.89
CA PHE A 58 1.66 4.16 -23.03
C PHE A 58 2.06 2.79 -23.62
N VAL A 59 2.78 2.80 -24.73
CA VAL A 59 3.35 1.59 -25.35
C VAL A 59 4.86 1.57 -25.11
N LEU A 60 5.36 0.51 -24.48
CA LEU A 60 6.78 0.22 -24.39
C LEU A 60 7.20 -0.47 -25.70
N PRO A 61 8.08 0.13 -26.51
CA PRO A 61 8.40 -0.38 -27.83
C PRO A 61 9.22 -1.67 -27.78
N ALA A 62 9.06 -2.52 -28.79
CA ALA A 62 9.87 -3.72 -28.98
C ALA A 62 11.38 -3.41 -28.92
N GLY A 63 12.14 -4.23 -28.20
CA GLY A 63 13.59 -4.04 -28.05
C GLY A 63 14.01 -2.90 -27.09
N ALA A 64 13.09 -2.33 -26.31
CA ALA A 64 13.45 -1.46 -25.18
C ALA A 64 14.37 -2.22 -24.19
N THR A 65 15.36 -1.54 -23.62
CA THR A 65 16.39 -2.13 -22.73
C THR A 65 16.55 -1.33 -21.45
N ASN A 66 17.29 -1.89 -20.47
CA ASN A 66 17.56 -1.26 -19.17
C ASN A 66 16.29 -0.77 -18.47
N ILE A 67 15.23 -1.59 -18.52
CA ILE A 67 13.91 -1.22 -18.01
C ILE A 67 13.88 -1.45 -16.49
N SER A 68 13.72 -0.38 -15.73
CA SER A 68 13.55 -0.42 -14.28
C SER A 68 12.23 0.23 -13.84
N TYR A 69 11.71 -0.19 -12.69
CA TYR A 69 10.49 0.36 -12.10
C TYR A 69 10.69 0.73 -10.62
N VAL A 70 9.87 1.68 -10.17
CA VAL A 70 9.60 1.98 -8.76
C VAL A 70 8.08 2.12 -8.61
N VAL A 71 7.47 1.37 -7.69
CA VAL A 71 6.03 1.39 -7.41
C VAL A 71 5.83 1.63 -5.93
N THR A 72 5.18 2.73 -5.58
CA THR A 72 4.96 3.18 -4.20
C THR A 72 3.46 3.30 -3.92
N GLY A 73 2.95 2.53 -2.96
CA GLY A 73 1.54 2.58 -2.51
C GLY A 73 1.21 3.86 -1.74
N GLY A 74 -0.06 4.24 -1.61
CA GLY A 74 -0.47 5.42 -0.86
C GLY A 74 -0.30 5.25 0.66
N GLY A 75 0.10 6.30 1.36
CA GLY A 75 0.10 6.31 2.83
C GLY A 75 -1.31 6.40 3.40
N GLY A 76 -1.54 5.84 4.59
CA GLY A 76 -2.77 6.00 5.37
C GLY A 76 -2.85 7.39 6.01
N GLY A 77 -4.07 7.88 6.19
CA GLY A 77 -4.34 9.17 6.83
C GLY A 77 -4.48 9.09 8.36
N GLY A 78 -4.71 10.25 8.97
CA GLY A 78 -4.88 10.38 10.41
C GLY A 78 -3.58 10.42 11.21
N PHE A 79 -3.69 10.73 12.49
CA PHE A 79 -2.55 10.68 13.40
C PHE A 79 -2.03 9.24 13.49
N LEU A 80 -0.73 9.03 13.26
CA LEU A 80 -0.11 7.70 13.13
C LEU A 80 -0.64 6.86 11.96
N GLY A 81 -1.14 7.49 10.89
CA GLY A 81 -1.41 6.82 9.62
C GLY A 81 -0.12 6.28 8.99
N ALA A 82 -0.12 5.02 8.56
CA ALA A 82 1.10 4.32 8.19
C ALA A 82 1.51 4.52 6.73
N ALA A 83 2.76 4.20 6.39
CA ALA A 83 3.26 4.31 5.02
C ALA A 83 2.74 3.20 4.09
N GLY A 84 2.71 3.50 2.79
CA GLY A 84 2.62 2.46 1.77
C GLY A 84 3.89 1.62 1.68
N ALA A 85 3.84 0.54 0.91
CA ALA A 85 5.02 -0.19 0.46
C ALA A 85 5.68 0.52 -0.72
N GLU A 86 6.99 0.33 -0.88
CA GLU A 86 7.74 0.68 -2.08
C GLU A 86 8.42 -0.58 -2.63
N LEU A 87 8.27 -0.81 -3.93
CA LEU A 87 8.87 -1.93 -4.67
C LEU A 87 9.76 -1.38 -5.78
N THR A 88 11.00 -1.85 -5.84
CA THR A 88 11.93 -1.51 -6.93
C THR A 88 12.36 -2.77 -7.67
N GLY A 89 12.60 -2.64 -8.96
CA GLY A 89 13.01 -3.78 -9.77
C GLY A 89 13.19 -3.48 -11.25
N THR A 90 13.19 -4.54 -12.05
CA THR A 90 13.55 -4.54 -13.46
C THR A 90 12.60 -5.39 -14.30
N LEU A 91 12.51 -5.08 -15.61
CA LEU A 91 11.74 -5.83 -16.60
C LEU A 91 12.65 -6.34 -17.71
N SER A 92 12.38 -7.55 -18.24
CA SER A 92 13.04 -8.03 -19.45
C SER A 92 12.63 -7.21 -20.68
N SER A 93 13.53 -7.13 -21.68
CA SER A 93 13.24 -6.48 -22.96
C SER A 93 12.00 -7.09 -23.65
N PRO A 94 11.02 -6.28 -24.09
CA PRO A 94 9.83 -6.78 -24.77
C PRO A 94 10.16 -7.20 -26.21
N VAL A 95 9.63 -8.35 -26.63
CA VAL A 95 9.81 -8.87 -28.00
C VAL A 95 8.86 -8.23 -29.03
N ALA A 96 7.86 -7.47 -28.56
CA ALA A 96 6.87 -6.76 -29.36
C ALA A 96 6.41 -5.50 -28.62
N ASP A 97 5.80 -4.56 -29.33
CA ASP A 97 5.21 -3.35 -28.73
C ASP A 97 4.18 -3.72 -27.66
N THR A 98 4.46 -3.35 -26.41
CA THR A 98 3.74 -3.85 -25.24
C THR A 98 3.02 -2.71 -24.52
N PRO A 99 1.68 -2.77 -24.33
CA PRO A 99 0.95 -1.74 -23.61
C PRO A 99 1.25 -1.80 -22.11
N ILE A 100 1.62 -0.65 -21.56
CA ILE A 100 1.90 -0.41 -20.14
C ILE A 100 0.86 0.56 -19.58
N GLN A 101 0.39 0.27 -18.37
CA GLN A 101 -0.44 1.20 -17.60
C GLN A 101 0.12 1.37 -16.19
N LEU A 102 0.27 2.63 -15.78
CA LEU A 102 0.75 3.05 -14.47
C LEU A 102 -0.45 3.55 -13.67
N ILE A 103 -0.72 2.97 -12.50
CA ILE A 103 -1.81 3.37 -11.60
C ILE A 103 -1.19 3.81 -10.28
N ALA A 104 -1.07 5.13 -10.09
CA ALA A 104 -0.58 5.71 -8.85
C ALA A 104 -1.75 6.01 -7.91
N ALA A 105 -1.70 5.46 -6.70
CA ALA A 105 -2.78 5.59 -5.72
C ALA A 105 -2.85 6.98 -5.05
N GLY A 106 -4.02 7.31 -4.52
CA GLY A 106 -4.17 8.35 -3.51
C GLY A 106 -3.75 7.86 -2.11
N GLY A 107 -3.41 8.80 -1.24
CA GLY A 107 -3.25 8.57 0.18
C GLY A 107 -4.59 8.66 0.93
N GLY A 108 -4.66 8.11 2.13
CA GLY A 108 -5.84 8.21 3.00
C GLY A 108 -5.97 9.60 3.64
N LEU A 109 -7.21 10.01 3.92
CA LEU A 109 -7.52 11.29 4.55
C LEU A 109 -7.94 11.09 6.02
N TRP A 110 -7.53 11.99 6.92
CA TRP A 110 -8.11 12.07 8.25
C TRP A 110 -9.52 12.67 8.22
N GLY A 111 -10.45 12.07 8.96
CA GLY A 111 -11.79 12.62 9.09
C GLY A 111 -11.89 13.86 9.98
N GLY A 112 -10.92 14.09 10.85
CA GLY A 112 -10.84 15.33 11.63
C GLY A 112 -11.79 15.39 12.83
N ALA A 113 -11.42 16.26 13.77
CA ALA A 113 -12.23 16.62 14.93
C ALA A 113 -11.70 17.88 15.63
N ASN A 114 -12.07 19.06 15.16
CA ASN A 114 -11.94 20.34 15.87
C ASN A 114 -10.57 20.65 16.53
N PHE A 115 -9.48 20.10 15.98
CA PHE A 115 -8.14 20.62 16.23
C PHE A 115 -7.90 21.81 15.31
N THR A 116 -7.26 22.83 15.87
CA THR A 116 -6.83 24.03 15.14
C THR A 116 -5.61 23.70 14.29
N GLU A 117 -5.81 23.37 13.00
CA GLU A 117 -4.71 23.30 12.04
C GLU A 117 -4.02 24.68 11.95
N ASN A 118 -2.75 24.75 12.37
CA ASN A 118 -1.87 25.92 12.24
C ASN A 118 -2.49 27.29 12.64
N GLY A 119 -3.23 27.35 13.75
CA GLY A 119 -3.83 28.60 14.25
C GLY A 119 -5.12 29.04 13.52
N GLY A 120 -5.63 28.23 12.58
CA GLY A 120 -6.89 28.49 11.87
C GLY A 120 -8.16 28.11 12.64
N SER A 121 -9.31 28.31 12.00
CA SER A 121 -10.62 27.92 12.54
C SER A 121 -10.75 26.39 12.72
N PRO A 122 -11.56 25.90 13.67
CA PRO A 122 -11.74 24.47 13.91
C PRO A 122 -12.28 23.73 12.67
N VAL A 123 -11.58 22.67 12.25
CA VAL A 123 -12.01 21.83 11.13
C VAL A 123 -13.21 20.99 11.57
N GLN A 124 -14.32 21.13 10.83
CA GLN A 124 -15.51 20.32 11.06
C GLN A 124 -15.23 18.83 10.81
N PRO A 125 -15.77 17.91 11.63
CA PRO A 125 -15.66 16.48 11.37
C PRO A 125 -16.20 16.13 9.98
N ARG A 126 -15.48 15.29 9.27
CA ARG A 126 -15.84 14.73 7.95
C ARG A 126 -15.51 13.23 7.94
N GLU A 127 -15.85 12.55 6.87
CA GLU A 127 -15.38 11.19 6.64
C GLU A 127 -13.85 11.18 6.44
N GLY A 128 -13.17 10.21 7.07
CA GLY A 128 -11.75 9.94 6.79
C GLY A 128 -11.64 9.06 5.56
N LEU A 129 -11.77 9.67 4.38
CA LEU A 129 -11.83 8.96 3.11
C LEU A 129 -10.60 8.07 2.86
N GLY A 130 -10.83 6.85 2.37
CA GLY A 130 -9.79 6.00 1.83
C GLY A 130 -9.20 6.56 0.52
N GLY A 131 -7.94 6.23 0.24
CA GLY A 131 -7.27 6.57 -1.02
C GLY A 131 -7.65 5.61 -2.14
N GLU A 132 -8.01 6.14 -3.31
CA GLU A 132 -8.26 5.36 -4.52
C GLU A 132 -6.98 4.70 -5.05
N GLY A 133 -7.11 3.59 -5.77
CA GLY A 133 -5.98 2.98 -6.47
C GLY A 133 -6.35 1.75 -7.29
N PHE A 134 -5.37 0.89 -7.55
CA PHE A 134 -5.62 -0.44 -8.11
C PHE A 134 -6.45 -1.31 -7.15
N GLY A 135 -6.25 -1.13 -5.85
CA GLY A 135 -7.22 -1.48 -4.79
C GLY A 135 -7.38 -0.27 -3.87
N ASN A 136 -8.61 0.07 -3.52
CA ASN A 136 -8.90 1.28 -2.72
C ASN A 136 -8.59 1.03 -1.23
N GLY A 137 -8.15 2.06 -0.51
CA GLY A 137 -8.17 2.05 0.95
C GLY A 137 -9.60 2.14 1.50
N GLY A 138 -9.83 1.59 2.69
CA GLY A 138 -11.09 1.74 3.41
C GLY A 138 -11.22 3.11 4.07
N SER A 139 -12.46 3.57 4.25
CA SER A 139 -12.78 4.84 4.91
C SER A 139 -12.93 4.69 6.43
N ALA A 140 -12.68 5.78 7.16
CA ALA A 140 -13.12 5.97 8.54
C ALA A 140 -14.48 6.72 8.55
N PRO A 141 -15.61 6.05 8.85
CA PRO A 141 -16.94 6.61 8.61
C PRO A 141 -17.27 7.79 9.53
N LEU A 142 -18.01 8.77 8.97
CA LEU A 142 -18.66 9.84 9.73
C LEU A 142 -20.03 9.34 10.27
N PRO A 143 -20.47 9.72 11.49
CA PRO A 143 -21.78 9.33 12.00
C PRO A 143 -22.91 10.02 11.24
N ALA A 144 -24.00 9.30 11.00
CA ALA A 144 -25.19 9.88 10.38
C ALA A 144 -25.76 11.03 11.24
N GLY A 145 -25.91 12.22 10.64
CA GLY A 145 -26.42 13.42 11.33
C GLY A 145 -25.41 14.16 12.22
N ALA A 146 -24.10 13.82 12.16
CA ALA A 146 -23.07 14.40 13.04
C ALA A 146 -22.81 15.92 12.88
N LEU A 147 -23.44 16.59 11.92
CA LEU A 147 -23.19 18.01 11.59
C LEU A 147 -24.27 18.98 12.10
N ASP A 148 -25.40 18.47 12.60
CA ASP A 148 -26.45 19.30 13.21
C ASP A 148 -26.41 19.22 14.74
N GLY A 149 -26.18 20.36 15.40
CA GLY A 149 -26.39 20.54 16.84
C GLY A 149 -25.39 19.89 17.81
N TYR A 150 -24.39 19.13 17.33
CA TYR A 150 -23.32 18.61 18.18
C TYR A 150 -22.34 19.73 18.59
N PRO A 151 -21.97 19.85 19.88
CA PRO A 151 -20.84 20.68 20.24
C PRO A 151 -19.55 20.07 19.67
N ALA A 152 -18.69 20.93 19.15
CA ALA A 152 -17.48 20.59 18.39
C ALA A 152 -16.57 19.48 18.99
N ASN A 153 -16.58 19.34 20.32
CA ASN A 153 -15.77 18.38 21.07
C ASN A 153 -16.39 16.98 21.22
N ALA A 154 -17.50 16.66 20.56
CA ALA A 154 -18.26 15.43 20.77
C ALA A 154 -18.00 14.29 19.77
N VAL A 155 -17.28 14.54 18.69
CA VAL A 155 -17.09 13.60 17.56
C VAL A 155 -15.60 13.49 17.23
N ARG A 156 -15.07 12.26 17.17
CA ARG A 156 -13.65 11.96 16.89
C ARG A 156 -13.52 10.95 15.74
N ILE A 157 -13.06 11.39 14.58
CA ILE A 157 -12.95 10.52 13.39
C ILE A 157 -11.49 10.10 13.16
N ALA A 158 -11.31 8.83 12.80
CA ALA A 158 -10.02 8.22 12.49
C ALA A 158 -9.49 8.60 11.08
N GLY A 159 -8.42 7.95 10.64
CA GLY A 159 -7.91 8.05 9.27
C GLY A 159 -8.43 6.96 8.34
N GLY A 160 -8.65 7.31 7.07
CA GLY A 160 -8.79 6.33 5.99
C GLY A 160 -7.45 5.69 5.63
N GLY A 161 -7.49 4.49 5.03
CA GLY A 161 -6.30 3.82 4.50
C GLY A 161 -5.87 4.39 3.14
N GLY A 162 -4.60 4.23 2.78
CA GLY A 162 -4.09 4.58 1.45
C GLY A 162 -4.42 3.51 0.40
N GLY A 163 -4.49 3.91 -0.86
CA GLY A 163 -4.74 2.98 -1.98
C GLY A 163 -3.49 2.20 -2.38
N GLY A 164 -3.69 1.07 -3.06
CA GLY A 164 -2.62 0.28 -3.68
C GLY A 164 -2.24 0.83 -5.06
N SER A 165 -0.95 1.04 -5.31
CA SER A 165 -0.42 1.44 -6.63
C SER A 165 -0.05 0.23 -7.46
N ALA A 166 -0.11 0.31 -8.79
CA ALA A 166 0.22 -0.82 -9.67
C ALA A 166 0.88 -0.43 -11.00
N LEU A 167 1.71 -1.34 -11.51
CA LEU A 167 2.22 -1.39 -12.86
C LEU A 167 1.54 -2.55 -13.59
N LEU A 168 0.79 -2.26 -14.65
CA LEU A 168 0.08 -3.23 -15.48
C LEU A 168 0.78 -3.38 -16.83
N ILE A 169 0.88 -4.62 -17.31
CA ILE A 169 1.43 -5.01 -18.62
C ILE A 169 0.33 -5.80 -19.33
N GLY A 170 -0.16 -5.34 -20.48
CA GLY A 170 -1.27 -6.01 -21.17
C GLY A 170 -2.60 -5.99 -20.40
N GLY A 171 -2.79 -5.04 -19.49
CA GLY A 171 -3.97 -4.98 -18.60
C GLY A 171 -3.93 -5.97 -17.42
N VAL A 172 -2.80 -6.66 -17.23
CA VAL A 172 -2.56 -7.57 -16.11
C VAL A 172 -1.52 -6.94 -15.18
N ALA A 173 -1.78 -6.93 -13.87
CA ALA A 173 -0.85 -6.42 -12.88
C ALA A 173 0.46 -7.23 -12.90
N ALA A 174 1.57 -6.53 -13.07
CA ALA A 174 2.92 -7.05 -13.01
C ALA A 174 3.56 -6.77 -11.64
N VAL A 175 3.27 -5.59 -11.08
CA VAL A 175 3.70 -5.15 -9.74
C VAL A 175 2.54 -4.43 -9.07
N VAL A 176 2.29 -4.71 -7.79
CA VAL A 176 1.35 -3.98 -6.92
C VAL A 176 2.04 -3.65 -5.60
N ALA A 177 2.00 -2.39 -5.21
CA ALA A 177 2.46 -1.89 -3.92
C ALA A 177 1.25 -1.60 -3.02
N GLY A 178 1.19 -2.25 -1.86
CA GLY A 178 0.12 -2.05 -0.88
C GLY A 178 0.18 -0.67 -0.22
N GLY A 179 -0.99 -0.08 0.04
CA GLY A 179 -1.14 1.15 0.81
C GLY A 179 -1.09 0.92 2.32
N GLY A 180 -0.81 1.98 3.08
CA GLY A 180 -0.81 1.96 4.54
C GLY A 180 -2.21 2.08 5.14
N GLY A 181 -2.43 1.44 6.29
CA GLY A 181 -3.66 1.58 7.06
C GLY A 181 -3.78 2.95 7.75
N GLY A 182 -5.02 3.41 7.92
CA GLY A 182 -5.33 4.65 8.61
C GLY A 182 -5.14 4.55 10.13
N GLY A 183 -4.69 5.65 10.74
CA GLY A 183 -4.42 5.72 12.18
C GLY A 183 -5.69 5.63 13.03
N GLY A 184 -5.58 5.00 14.20
CA GLY A 184 -6.63 4.92 15.21
C GLY A 184 -6.81 6.24 15.98
N VAL A 185 -7.89 6.32 16.76
CA VAL A 185 -8.18 7.49 17.62
C VAL A 185 -8.79 7.06 18.94
N ARG A 186 -8.55 7.85 19.99
CA ARG A 186 -9.21 7.71 21.29
C ARG A 186 -9.88 9.01 21.73
N ASP A 187 -10.94 8.88 22.51
CA ASP A 187 -11.52 9.96 23.29
C ASP A 187 -11.74 9.52 24.74
N GLY A 188 -11.43 10.42 25.66
CA GLY A 188 -11.47 10.15 27.09
C GLY A 188 -11.80 11.43 27.85
N SER A 189 -12.68 11.30 28.83
CA SER A 189 -12.93 12.35 29.83
C SER A 189 -13.02 11.66 31.17
N TYR A 190 -12.09 12.01 32.07
CA TYR A 190 -11.90 11.34 33.35
C TYR A 190 -11.97 12.32 34.52
N SER A 191 -12.76 11.97 35.53
CA SER A 191 -12.80 12.67 36.82
C SER A 191 -12.30 11.75 37.92
N VAL A 192 -10.97 11.56 37.94
CA VAL A 192 -10.14 10.72 38.84
C VAL A 192 -10.53 10.69 40.34
N LYS A 193 -11.32 11.65 40.82
CA LYS A 193 -11.58 11.91 42.25
C LYS A 193 -12.42 10.87 43.01
N LEU A 194 -13.05 9.89 42.36
CA LEU A 194 -14.02 9.00 43.02
C LEU A 194 -13.48 7.64 43.45
N ASP A 195 -12.50 7.07 42.75
CA ASP A 195 -11.87 5.79 43.14
C ASP A 195 -10.66 5.99 44.10
N GLY A 196 -10.30 7.24 44.43
CA GLY A 196 -9.23 7.64 45.38
C GLY A 196 -7.79 7.41 44.90
N ASN A 197 -7.54 6.27 44.26
CA ASN A 197 -6.22 5.71 43.93
C ASN A 197 -6.16 5.24 42.46
N GLY A 198 -6.82 5.91 41.51
CA GLY A 198 -6.83 5.51 40.09
C GLY A 198 -6.23 6.58 39.17
N ALA A 199 -5.48 6.20 38.13
CA ALA A 199 -5.11 7.12 37.06
C ALA A 199 -5.14 6.46 35.68
N GLU A 200 -5.30 7.28 34.65
CA GLU A 200 -5.43 6.86 33.25
C GLU A 200 -4.07 6.58 32.61
N LYS A 201 -4.00 5.47 31.87
CA LYS A 201 -2.96 5.21 30.87
C LYS A 201 -3.66 4.90 29.54
N ALA A 202 -3.29 5.63 28.50
CA ALA A 202 -3.88 5.48 27.18
C ALA A 202 -2.82 5.25 26.09
N THR A 203 -3.21 4.65 24.97
CA THR A 203 -2.33 4.35 23.83
C THR A 203 -3.15 4.43 22.54
N ASP A 204 -2.64 5.12 21.53
CA ASP A 204 -3.25 5.16 20.18
C ASP A 204 -2.72 4.01 19.31
N GLY A 205 -3.61 3.39 18.54
CA GLY A 205 -3.23 2.48 17.48
C GLY A 205 -2.62 3.23 16.30
N ALA A 206 -1.40 2.86 15.92
CA ALA A 206 -0.81 3.27 14.63
C ALA A 206 -1.34 2.39 13.49
N GLY A 207 -1.43 2.92 12.28
CA GLY A 207 -1.78 2.13 11.10
C GLY A 207 -0.80 0.98 10.84
N GLY A 208 -1.25 -0.06 10.14
CA GLY A 208 -0.35 -1.08 9.58
C GLY A 208 0.26 -0.56 8.28
N SER A 209 1.59 -0.53 8.15
CA SER A 209 2.25 -0.17 6.88
C SER A 209 1.91 -1.16 5.76
N GLY A 210 2.10 -0.77 4.51
CA GLY A 210 2.14 -1.72 3.39
C GLY A 210 3.18 -2.84 3.63
N ALA A 211 2.96 -4.01 3.03
CA ALA A 211 3.84 -5.16 3.24
C ALA A 211 5.31 -4.88 2.87
N THR A 212 6.26 -5.43 3.64
CA THR A 212 7.71 -5.27 3.42
C THR A 212 8.34 -6.41 2.63
N SER A 213 7.52 -7.22 1.96
CA SER A 213 7.97 -8.25 1.01
C SER A 213 6.91 -8.51 -0.07
N VAL A 214 7.31 -9.11 -1.18
CA VAL A 214 6.47 -9.30 -2.39
C VAL A 214 5.19 -10.09 -2.13
N ALA A 215 5.26 -11.15 -1.32
CA ALA A 215 4.15 -12.05 -1.01
C ALA A 215 3.81 -12.11 0.49
N GLY A 216 4.33 -11.16 1.27
CA GLY A 216 4.16 -11.13 2.72
C GLY A 216 2.77 -10.68 3.16
N ALA A 217 2.42 -11.05 4.40
CA ALA A 217 1.36 -10.34 5.11
C ALA A 217 1.84 -8.92 5.43
N ALA A 218 0.97 -7.95 5.23
CA ALA A 218 1.19 -6.60 5.72
C ALA A 218 1.09 -6.56 7.26
N PRO A 219 1.78 -5.62 7.92
CA PRO A 219 1.51 -5.29 9.31
C PRO A 219 0.02 -5.05 9.63
N ASN A 220 -0.40 -5.52 10.80
CA ASN A 220 -1.68 -5.16 11.39
C ASN A 220 -1.69 -3.69 11.83
N GLY A 221 -2.88 -3.10 11.94
CA GLY A 221 -3.06 -1.89 12.72
C GLY A 221 -2.81 -2.17 14.21
N GLY A 222 -2.36 -1.14 14.92
CA GLY A 222 -2.23 -1.17 16.37
C GLY A 222 -3.57 -1.05 17.09
N ASP A 223 -3.61 -1.61 18.29
CA ASP A 223 -4.74 -1.50 19.20
C ASP A 223 -4.79 -0.12 19.84
N THR A 224 -5.98 0.45 19.97
CA THR A 224 -6.22 1.67 20.74
C THR A 224 -6.80 1.28 22.09
N VAL A 225 -6.15 1.69 23.18
CA VAL A 225 -6.46 1.25 24.55
C VAL A 225 -6.61 2.44 25.48
N ILE A 226 -7.63 2.40 26.34
CA ILE A 226 -7.70 3.21 27.57
C ILE A 226 -7.75 2.24 28.76
N GLU A 227 -6.80 2.37 29.68
CA GLU A 227 -6.69 1.60 30.93
C GLU A 227 -6.80 2.55 32.12
N ILE A 228 -7.54 2.16 33.17
CA ILE A 228 -7.44 2.79 34.49
C ILE A 228 -6.68 1.86 35.41
N ARG A 229 -5.60 2.39 35.98
CA ARG A 229 -4.64 1.65 36.80
C ARG A 229 -4.61 2.20 38.21
N GLN A 230 -4.45 1.31 39.18
CA GLN A 230 -4.22 1.73 40.56
C GLN A 230 -2.91 2.56 40.64
N ASP A 231 -2.97 3.73 41.26
CA ASP A 231 -1.85 4.66 41.46
C ASP A 231 -1.07 4.99 40.15
N GLY A 232 -1.75 4.87 38.99
CA GLY A 232 -1.24 5.16 37.64
C GLY A 232 -0.23 4.18 37.04
N GLN A 233 0.41 3.33 37.85
CA GLN A 233 1.39 2.33 37.38
C GLN A 233 1.09 0.90 37.88
N GLY A 234 0.14 0.74 38.80
CA GLY A 234 -0.28 -0.53 39.38
C GLY A 234 -1.20 -1.37 38.46
N PRO A 235 -1.93 -2.34 39.04
CA PRO A 235 -2.82 -3.22 38.29
C PRO A 235 -3.90 -2.45 37.53
N VAL A 236 -4.28 -2.97 36.36
CA VAL A 236 -5.43 -2.49 35.59
C VAL A 236 -6.70 -2.85 36.35
N LEU A 237 -7.50 -1.83 36.67
CA LEU A 237 -8.79 -1.94 37.35
C LEU A 237 -9.93 -2.11 36.32
N ARG A 238 -9.81 -1.41 35.18
CA ARG A 238 -10.73 -1.47 34.04
C ARG A 238 -9.99 -1.09 32.75
N SER A 239 -10.39 -1.66 31.63
CA SER A 239 -9.93 -1.22 30.31
C SER A 239 -11.00 -1.37 29.24
N VAL A 240 -10.89 -0.55 28.20
CA VAL A 240 -11.60 -0.71 26.92
C VAL A 240 -10.55 -0.68 25.82
N THR A 241 -10.58 -1.68 24.95
CA THR A 241 -9.64 -1.85 23.84
C THR A 241 -10.41 -2.00 22.55
N ALA A 242 -10.09 -1.17 21.57
CA ALA A 242 -10.44 -1.41 20.18
C ALA A 242 -9.22 -2.00 19.47
N LEU A 243 -9.37 -3.22 18.93
CA LEU A 243 -8.28 -3.92 18.27
C LEU A 243 -8.06 -3.36 16.87
N GLY A 244 -6.80 -3.35 16.43
CA GLY A 244 -6.45 -3.00 15.06
C GLY A 244 -6.93 -4.03 14.04
N GLY A 245 -7.15 -3.59 12.81
CA GLY A 245 -7.43 -4.48 11.67
C GLY A 245 -6.20 -5.28 11.26
N ALA A 246 -6.39 -6.52 10.84
CA ALA A 246 -5.28 -7.35 10.36
C ALA A 246 -4.79 -6.86 8.98
N GLY A 247 -3.50 -6.99 8.71
CA GLY A 247 -2.96 -6.68 7.38
C GLY A 247 -3.42 -7.68 6.31
N GLY A 248 -3.50 -7.23 5.06
CA GLY A 248 -3.76 -8.09 3.91
C GLY A 248 -2.60 -9.07 3.67
N SER A 249 -2.91 -10.24 3.15
CA SER A 249 -1.91 -11.28 2.82
C SER A 249 -2.15 -11.81 1.39
N GLY A 250 -1.12 -12.35 0.73
CA GLY A 250 -1.19 -12.70 -0.70
C GLY A 250 -2.28 -13.71 -1.13
N ALA A 251 -3.02 -14.32 -0.20
CA ALA A 251 -4.15 -15.21 -0.47
C ALA A 251 -5.46 -14.83 0.27
N ALA A 252 -5.48 -13.75 1.06
CA ALA A 252 -6.66 -13.30 1.79
C ALA A 252 -6.57 -11.83 2.20
N GLY A 253 -7.69 -11.11 2.05
CA GLY A 253 -7.87 -9.79 2.67
C GLY A 253 -7.82 -9.88 4.20
N GLY A 254 -7.37 -8.80 4.84
CA GLY A 254 -7.21 -8.73 6.29
C GLY A 254 -8.55 -8.73 7.01
N ALA A 255 -8.64 -9.47 8.12
CA ALA A 255 -9.80 -9.43 9.00
C ALA A 255 -9.96 -8.07 9.69
N GLY A 256 -11.20 -7.60 9.83
CA GLY A 256 -11.52 -6.41 10.60
C GLY A 256 -11.17 -6.57 12.08
N GLY A 257 -10.67 -5.50 12.69
CA GLY A 257 -10.35 -5.44 14.10
C GLY A 257 -11.62 -5.56 14.94
N SER A 258 -11.54 -6.23 16.09
CA SER A 258 -12.66 -6.38 17.02
C SER A 258 -12.47 -5.49 18.26
N TRP A 259 -13.06 -5.84 19.40
CA TRP A 259 -12.88 -5.11 20.64
C TRP A 259 -12.85 -6.04 21.86
N THR A 260 -12.26 -5.57 22.96
CA THR A 260 -12.28 -6.26 24.25
C THR A 260 -12.43 -5.25 25.39
N SER A 261 -12.84 -5.73 26.57
CA SER A 261 -12.92 -4.92 27.79
C SER A 261 -12.58 -5.75 29.03
N PHE A 262 -12.09 -5.08 30.07
CA PHE A 262 -11.84 -5.68 31.38
C PHE A 262 -12.49 -4.83 32.49
N GLY A 263 -12.95 -5.49 33.55
CA GLY A 263 -13.71 -4.88 34.66
C GLY A 263 -15.22 -4.90 34.44
N THR A 264 -15.98 -4.96 35.53
CA THR A 264 -17.45 -5.13 35.54
C THR A 264 -18.24 -3.87 35.88
N ASP A 265 -17.58 -2.87 36.47
CA ASP A 265 -18.25 -1.81 37.23
C ASP A 265 -18.61 -0.58 36.37
N PHE A 266 -18.91 -0.81 35.09
CA PHE A 266 -19.34 0.23 34.17
C PHE A 266 -20.83 0.55 34.38
N THR A 267 -21.18 1.83 34.34
CA THR A 267 -22.57 2.31 34.40
C THR A 267 -23.26 2.19 33.05
N THR A 268 -22.51 2.38 31.95
CA THR A 268 -22.92 1.96 30.61
C THR A 268 -22.04 0.78 30.23
N ALA A 269 -22.64 -0.40 30.09
CA ALA A 269 -21.93 -1.63 29.74
C ALA A 269 -21.07 -1.44 28.47
N PRO A 270 -19.83 -1.97 28.43
CA PRO A 270 -18.98 -1.88 27.24
C PRO A 270 -19.69 -2.42 26.00
N ASN A 271 -19.64 -1.64 24.93
CA ASN A 271 -20.19 -2.02 23.63
C ASN A 271 -19.20 -1.65 22.53
N GLY A 272 -19.19 -2.43 21.44
CA GLY A 272 -18.29 -2.19 20.34
C GLY A 272 -18.68 -2.94 19.06
N LEU A 273 -18.06 -2.51 17.97
CA LEU A 273 -18.27 -3.01 16.62
C LEU A 273 -16.94 -3.51 16.07
N SER A 274 -16.99 -4.53 15.22
CA SER A 274 -15.81 -4.99 14.49
C SER A 274 -15.72 -4.27 13.14
N GLY A 275 -14.50 -3.93 12.72
CA GLY A 275 -14.25 -3.29 11.43
C GLY A 275 -14.62 -4.16 10.23
N GLY A 276 -14.64 -3.56 9.04
CA GLY A 276 -14.78 -4.27 7.78
C GLY A 276 -13.56 -5.14 7.48
N ASN A 277 -13.79 -6.29 6.85
CA ASN A 277 -12.72 -7.10 6.27
C ASN A 277 -12.23 -6.44 4.97
N GLY A 278 -10.93 -6.49 4.71
CA GLY A 278 -10.38 -6.22 3.38
C GLY A 278 -10.73 -7.35 2.41
N THR A 279 -10.61 -7.09 1.11
CA THR A 279 -10.86 -8.08 0.05
C THR A 279 -9.56 -8.60 -0.56
N LEU A 280 -9.60 -9.84 -1.06
CA LEU A 280 -8.58 -10.39 -1.97
C LEU A 280 -8.84 -9.84 -3.37
N GLY A 281 -7.80 -9.31 -4.01
CA GLY A 281 -7.83 -8.88 -5.40
C GLY A 281 -7.54 -10.00 -6.39
N SER A 282 -7.25 -9.58 -7.61
CA SER A 282 -6.92 -10.40 -8.77
C SER A 282 -5.88 -9.68 -9.62
N PRO A 283 -5.24 -10.35 -10.60
CA PRO A 283 -4.35 -9.67 -11.55
C PRO A 283 -5.01 -8.58 -12.41
N SER A 284 -6.35 -8.41 -12.38
CA SER A 284 -7.07 -7.37 -13.13
C SER A 284 -7.72 -6.28 -12.27
N ALA A 285 -7.76 -6.46 -10.94
CA ALA A 285 -8.29 -5.49 -9.98
C ALA A 285 -7.76 -5.82 -8.58
N GLY A 286 -7.23 -4.84 -7.84
CA GLY A 286 -6.67 -5.03 -6.51
C GLY A 286 -7.70 -5.34 -5.43
N GLY A 287 -7.19 -5.69 -4.25
CA GLY A 287 -7.96 -5.89 -3.04
C GLY A 287 -8.19 -4.56 -2.33
N ASN A 288 -9.44 -4.30 -1.96
CA ASN A 288 -9.82 -3.10 -1.23
C ASN A 288 -9.60 -3.30 0.28
N GLY A 289 -9.16 -2.24 0.96
CA GLY A 289 -9.13 -2.19 2.41
C GLY A 289 -10.55 -2.20 2.99
N GLY A 290 -10.70 -2.78 4.18
CA GLY A 290 -11.95 -2.78 4.92
C GLY A 290 -12.20 -1.44 5.59
N ASP A 291 -13.44 -0.96 5.56
CA ASP A 291 -13.84 0.27 6.25
C ASP A 291 -13.73 0.13 7.77
N GLY A 292 -13.47 1.26 8.43
CA GLY A 292 -13.67 1.39 9.86
C GLY A 292 -15.15 1.34 10.25
N VAL A 293 -15.42 1.43 11.54
CA VAL A 293 -16.77 1.47 12.13
C VAL A 293 -16.92 2.65 13.06
N VAL A 294 -18.16 3.11 13.24
CA VAL A 294 -18.51 4.25 14.10
C VAL A 294 -19.39 3.79 15.26
N THR A 295 -19.07 4.24 16.48
CA THR A 295 -19.83 3.90 17.68
C THR A 295 -20.03 5.11 18.59
N SER A 296 -21.21 5.20 19.19
CA SER A 296 -21.66 6.34 19.99
C SER A 296 -22.02 5.94 21.41
N LEU A 297 -21.79 6.86 22.34
CA LEU A 297 -22.07 6.76 23.77
C LEU A 297 -22.99 7.92 24.18
N SER A 298 -24.26 7.61 24.40
CA SER A 298 -25.30 8.57 24.81
C SER A 298 -25.67 8.42 26.27
N GLY A 299 -26.33 9.44 26.84
CA GLY A 299 -26.91 9.35 28.19
C GLY A 299 -25.95 9.68 29.35
N GLN A 300 -24.78 10.25 29.06
CA GLN A 300 -23.87 10.81 30.08
C GLN A 300 -24.61 11.76 31.03
N THR A 301 -24.26 11.74 32.31
CA THR A 301 -24.86 12.59 33.35
C THR A 301 -24.34 14.02 33.39
N TRP A 302 -23.39 14.38 32.51
CA TRP A 302 -22.95 15.76 32.34
C TRP A 302 -24.09 16.63 31.79
N ALA A 303 -24.09 17.90 32.21
CA ALA A 303 -24.96 18.92 31.66
C ALA A 303 -24.10 19.88 30.80
N PRO A 304 -24.44 20.11 29.51
CA PRO A 304 -25.51 19.47 28.74
C PRO A 304 -25.24 17.98 28.48
N LYS A 305 -26.29 17.19 28.26
CA LYS A 305 -26.15 15.78 27.84
C LYS A 305 -25.55 15.72 26.44
N VAL A 306 -24.32 15.23 26.32
CA VAL A 306 -23.62 15.06 25.04
C VAL A 306 -23.66 13.58 24.64
N THR A 307 -23.88 13.29 23.36
CA THR A 307 -23.58 11.99 22.75
C THR A 307 -22.14 12.07 22.23
N LEU A 308 -21.23 11.29 22.83
CA LEU A 308 -19.86 11.17 22.34
C LEU A 308 -19.81 10.13 21.22
N THR A 309 -19.04 10.37 20.16
CA THR A 309 -18.94 9.43 19.04
C THR A 309 -17.50 9.30 18.54
N ILE A 310 -17.09 8.07 18.24
CA ILE A 310 -15.78 7.75 17.69
C ILE A 310 -15.89 6.85 16.47
N SER A 311 -14.95 6.97 15.54
CA SER A 311 -14.73 5.95 14.49
C SER A 311 -13.35 5.31 14.57
N SER A 312 -13.18 4.19 13.88
CA SER A 312 -11.91 3.47 13.74
C SER A 312 -11.29 3.65 12.34
N GLY A 313 -10.00 3.36 12.23
CA GLY A 313 -9.22 3.57 11.00
C GLY A 313 -9.54 2.57 9.90
N GLY A 314 -9.53 3.01 8.65
CA GLY A 314 -9.73 2.15 7.47
C GLY A 314 -8.46 1.40 7.06
N GLY A 315 -8.61 0.18 6.53
CA GLY A 315 -7.49 -0.64 6.06
C GLY A 315 -6.88 -0.12 4.75
N GLY A 316 -5.61 -0.41 4.49
CA GLY A 316 -4.93 -0.08 3.23
C GLY A 316 -5.35 -0.98 2.07
N GLY A 317 -5.45 -0.44 0.86
CA GLY A 317 -5.68 -1.20 -0.37
C GLY A 317 -4.40 -1.86 -0.90
N GLY A 318 -4.49 -2.82 -1.82
CA GLY A 318 -3.29 -3.50 -2.34
C GLY A 318 -3.62 -4.61 -3.32
N PHE A 319 -2.80 -5.67 -3.36
CA PHE A 319 -3.21 -6.91 -4.03
C PHE A 319 -4.24 -7.68 -3.18
N SER A 320 -4.07 -7.67 -1.86
CA SER A 320 -5.12 -7.91 -0.88
C SER A 320 -5.17 -6.73 0.08
N GLY A 321 -6.36 -6.21 0.38
CA GLY A 321 -6.51 -5.11 1.31
C GLY A 321 -6.42 -5.54 2.77
N GLY A 322 -6.00 -4.64 3.66
CA GLY A 322 -6.07 -4.83 5.11
C GLY A 322 -7.48 -4.63 5.66
N GLY A 323 -7.76 -5.14 6.86
CA GLY A 323 -9.02 -4.88 7.56
C GLY A 323 -9.06 -3.50 8.20
N GLY A 324 -10.26 -2.94 8.37
CA GLY A 324 -10.48 -1.75 9.19
C GLY A 324 -10.39 -2.07 10.68
N GLY A 325 -10.09 -1.08 11.52
CA GLY A 325 -10.03 -1.25 12.97
C GLY A 325 -11.40 -1.49 13.61
N GLY A 326 -11.45 -2.08 14.80
CA GLY A 326 -12.67 -2.13 15.61
C GLY A 326 -12.93 -0.80 16.33
N ALA A 327 -14.11 -0.63 16.92
CA ALA A 327 -14.40 0.53 17.78
C ALA A 327 -15.21 0.11 19.01
N ALA A 328 -14.95 0.71 20.18
CA ALA A 328 -15.66 0.42 21.42
C ALA A 328 -15.85 1.65 22.30
N ASN A 329 -16.87 1.61 23.15
CA ASN A 329 -17.15 2.63 24.15
C ASN A 329 -17.66 2.03 25.47
N ALA A 330 -17.44 2.74 26.58
CA ALA A 330 -18.01 2.46 27.89
C ALA A 330 -18.04 3.73 28.77
N ALA A 331 -18.80 3.70 29.88
CA ALA A 331 -18.81 4.77 30.89
C ALA A 331 -18.89 4.25 32.32
N LYS A 332 -18.23 4.93 33.28
CA LYS A 332 -18.36 4.69 34.73
C LYS A 332 -18.85 5.95 35.45
N PHE A 333 -19.85 5.78 36.30
CA PHE A 333 -20.56 6.80 37.09
C PHE A 333 -21.04 8.04 36.30
N GLY A 334 -21.06 7.95 34.96
CA GLY A 334 -21.30 9.09 34.08
C GLY A 334 -20.37 10.28 34.34
N TYR A 335 -19.13 10.01 34.77
CA TYR A 335 -18.02 10.96 34.93
C TYR A 335 -16.71 10.49 34.32
N ASP A 336 -16.61 9.19 34.03
CA ASP A 336 -15.56 8.60 33.23
C ASP A 336 -16.19 8.10 31.92
N SER A 337 -15.68 8.57 30.77
CA SER A 337 -15.99 8.02 29.45
C SER A 337 -14.73 7.48 28.79
N SER A 338 -14.86 6.36 28.08
CA SER A 338 -13.80 5.80 27.26
C SER A 338 -14.38 5.45 25.90
N LEU A 339 -13.85 6.06 24.85
CA LEU A 339 -14.15 5.75 23.47
C LEU A 339 -12.83 5.45 22.76
N VAL A 340 -12.75 4.33 22.05
CA VAL A 340 -11.54 3.87 21.37
C VAL A 340 -11.89 3.36 19.98
N GLY A 341 -11.11 3.76 18.98
CA GLY A 341 -11.13 3.26 17.62
C GLY A 341 -9.74 2.74 17.24
N GLY A 342 -9.64 1.45 16.93
CA GLY A 342 -8.40 0.81 16.51
C GLY A 342 -7.96 1.30 15.12
N ALA A 343 -6.70 1.05 14.77
CA ALA A 343 -6.17 1.42 13.47
C ALA A 343 -6.48 0.39 12.38
N GLY A 344 -6.39 0.77 11.11
CA GLY A 344 -6.50 -0.15 9.98
C GLY A 344 -5.21 -0.94 9.72
N GLY A 345 -5.33 -2.16 9.21
CA GLY A 345 -4.20 -2.96 8.73
C GLY A 345 -3.72 -2.52 7.35
N GLY A 346 -2.47 -2.82 7.00
CA GLY A 346 -1.90 -2.47 5.70
C GLY A 346 -2.34 -3.36 4.55
N GLY A 347 -2.14 -2.90 3.31
CA GLY A 347 -2.35 -3.70 2.10
C GLY A 347 -1.15 -4.57 1.71
N SER A 348 -1.41 -5.71 1.08
CA SER A 348 -0.37 -6.61 0.58
C SER A 348 0.18 -6.18 -0.78
N ASN A 349 1.40 -6.62 -1.08
CA ASN A 349 2.02 -6.46 -2.39
C ASN A 349 1.70 -7.64 -3.32
N TYR A 350 2.16 -7.51 -4.56
CA TYR A 350 2.27 -8.59 -5.53
C TYR A 350 3.34 -8.27 -6.58
N VAL A 351 4.07 -9.28 -7.05
CA VAL A 351 4.89 -9.22 -8.27
C VAL A 351 4.68 -10.51 -9.05
N GLY A 352 4.47 -10.39 -10.36
CA GLY A 352 4.28 -11.55 -11.24
C GLY A 352 4.51 -11.21 -12.71
N ASN A 353 4.84 -12.23 -13.50
CA ASN A 353 5.12 -12.06 -14.93
C ASN A 353 3.81 -11.78 -15.70
N ALA A 354 3.86 -10.81 -16.63
CA ALA A 354 2.71 -10.38 -17.42
C ALA A 354 3.15 -10.01 -18.85
N GLY A 355 2.28 -10.22 -19.85
CA GLY A 355 2.57 -9.88 -21.25
C GLY A 355 3.78 -10.59 -21.89
N GLY A 356 4.26 -11.70 -21.31
CA GLY A 356 5.51 -12.34 -21.74
C GLY A 356 6.79 -11.65 -21.24
N ILE A 357 6.66 -10.59 -20.44
CA ILE A 357 7.77 -9.92 -19.77
C ILE A 357 8.06 -10.62 -18.44
N LEU A 358 9.34 -10.95 -18.22
CA LEU A 358 9.85 -11.37 -16.92
C LEU A 358 10.02 -10.13 -16.03
N VAL A 359 9.45 -10.20 -14.84
CA VAL A 359 9.53 -9.15 -13.82
C VAL A 359 10.45 -9.63 -12.71
N THR A 360 11.49 -8.85 -12.42
CA THR A 360 12.43 -9.08 -11.31
C THR A 360 12.28 -7.97 -10.29
N ASN A 361 12.27 -8.33 -9.00
CA ASN A 361 12.12 -7.39 -7.90
C ASN A 361 13.41 -7.38 -7.07
N ASP A 362 14.00 -6.20 -6.93
CA ASP A 362 15.30 -6.01 -6.28
C ASP A 362 15.15 -5.64 -4.80
N SER A 363 14.13 -4.84 -4.43
CA SER A 363 13.82 -4.51 -3.04
C SER A 363 12.32 -4.36 -2.77
N VAL A 364 11.94 -4.53 -1.50
CA VAL A 364 10.65 -4.08 -0.96
C VAL A 364 10.91 -3.40 0.38
N THR A 365 10.39 -2.18 0.55
CA THR A 365 10.56 -1.37 1.77
C THR A 365 9.25 -0.69 2.16
N THR A 366 9.19 -0.10 3.35
CA THR A 366 8.20 0.94 3.65
C THR A 366 8.59 2.23 2.95
N ALA A 367 7.61 2.96 2.40
CA ALA A 367 7.82 4.26 1.79
C ALA A 367 7.89 5.40 2.82
N ASP A 368 8.43 6.55 2.44
CA ASP A 368 8.44 7.77 3.27
C ASP A 368 7.20 8.65 3.05
N ASN A 369 6.01 8.02 2.98
CA ASN A 369 4.73 8.71 2.68
C ASN A 369 3.61 8.48 3.71
N GLY A 370 3.88 7.89 4.86
CA GLY A 370 2.92 7.82 5.97
C GLY A 370 2.60 9.19 6.56
N ALA A 371 1.46 9.32 7.23
CA ALA A 371 1.09 10.52 7.99
C ALA A 371 1.93 10.62 9.27
N GLY A 372 3.15 11.16 9.13
CA GLY A 372 4.11 11.36 10.20
C GLY A 372 3.57 12.24 11.34
N ALA A 373 4.21 12.16 12.51
CA ALA A 373 3.65 12.57 13.80
C ALA A 373 3.30 14.07 13.99
N HIS A 374 3.46 14.94 12.99
CA HIS A 374 3.15 16.36 13.09
C HIS A 374 2.53 16.95 11.81
N VAL A 375 1.35 17.57 11.99
CA VAL A 375 0.70 18.55 11.10
C VAL A 375 0.15 18.06 9.75
N VAL A 376 0.67 16.99 9.14
CA VAL A 376 0.11 16.50 7.86
C VAL A 376 -1.09 15.58 8.10
N VAL A 377 -2.25 16.03 7.60
CA VAL A 377 -3.59 15.47 7.89
C VAL A 377 -4.02 14.38 6.89
N ALA A 378 -3.23 14.14 5.85
CA ALA A 378 -3.42 13.09 4.87
C ALA A 378 -2.13 12.27 4.71
N GLY A 379 -2.27 10.99 4.38
CA GLY A 379 -1.14 10.20 3.88
C GLY A 379 -0.68 10.73 2.53
N GLY A 380 0.61 10.61 2.24
CA GLY A 380 1.15 10.99 0.95
C GLY A 380 0.62 10.07 -0.17
N PRO A 381 0.41 10.59 -1.39
CA PRO A 381 -0.03 9.78 -2.51
C PRO A 381 1.05 8.74 -2.90
N GLY A 382 0.61 7.71 -3.60
CA GLY A 382 1.49 6.76 -4.26
C GLY A 382 2.09 7.34 -5.55
N THR A 383 3.13 6.67 -6.03
CA THR A 383 3.79 6.96 -7.30
C THR A 383 4.07 5.67 -8.07
N VAL A 384 4.16 5.77 -9.39
CA VAL A 384 4.61 4.66 -10.25
C VAL A 384 5.53 5.26 -11.30
N THR A 385 6.80 4.86 -11.28
CA THR A 385 7.82 5.32 -12.22
C THR A 385 8.39 4.13 -12.97
N ILE A 386 8.55 4.28 -14.28
CA ILE A 386 9.28 3.33 -15.14
C ILE A 386 10.32 4.09 -15.97
N THR A 387 11.54 3.58 -16.01
CA THR A 387 12.66 4.14 -16.78
C THR A 387 13.17 3.08 -17.75
N PHE A 388 13.48 3.45 -18.99
CA PHE A 388 13.97 2.52 -20.02
C PHE A 388 14.75 3.24 -21.11
N THR A 389 15.55 2.48 -21.87
CA THR A 389 16.31 2.97 -23.04
C THR A 389 15.69 2.43 -24.33
N ALA A 390 15.37 3.31 -25.27
CA ALA A 390 14.76 2.97 -26.57
C ALA A 390 15.25 3.92 -27.69
N ALA A 391 14.75 3.75 -28.93
CA ALA A 391 15.02 4.67 -30.02
C ALA A 391 14.46 6.09 -29.74
N PRO A 392 15.12 7.17 -30.22
CA PRO A 392 14.69 8.55 -30.01
C PRO A 392 13.39 8.88 -30.74
N GLY A 393 12.75 9.98 -30.32
CA GLY A 393 11.53 10.51 -30.94
C GLY A 393 10.23 10.05 -30.28
N LEU A 394 10.28 9.18 -29.28
CA LEU A 394 9.11 8.83 -28.47
C LEU A 394 8.68 10.00 -27.60
N THR A 395 7.36 10.19 -27.47
CA THR A 395 6.73 11.15 -26.56
C THR A 395 5.64 10.44 -25.76
N PHE A 396 5.52 10.77 -24.47
CA PHE A 396 4.59 10.14 -23.55
C PHE A 396 3.73 11.22 -22.88
N GLY A 397 2.42 11.01 -22.86
CA GLY A 397 1.47 11.92 -22.21
C GLY A 397 0.99 11.35 -20.87
N CYS A 398 1.49 11.92 -19.77
CA CYS A 398 1.00 11.75 -18.41
C CYS A 398 0.80 13.13 -17.77
#